data_AF-A0A3A8GF11-F1
#
_entry.id   AF-A0A3A8GF11-F1
#
_cell.length_a   1.000
_cell.length_b   1.000
_cell.length_c   1.000
_cell.angle_alpha   90.00
_cell.angle_beta   90.00
_cell.angle_gamma   90.00
#
_symmetry.space_group_name_H-M   'P 1'
#
loop_
_entity.id
_entity.type
_entity.pdbx_description
1 polymer ?
#
loop_
_entity_poly.entity_id
_entity_poly.type
_entity_poly.pdbx_seq_one_letter_code
_entity_poly.pdbx_strand_id
1 'polypeptide(L)'
;MEVYDSEGGTHDTRNSAAFIQWIDTLHTQRAVSDLKIISNFFLEKELAVRPTSDVAIAASKVRSVLDKLTPHAPALGGSPVTQLPRDRWWKLFIEGRYHGSGNKHREMIFDLEQSPGFYNAMMKAFDKWLSACPSPADKVDFKRYHAMHAAVTNCVFKLNDKVSERATRRFIPVPHELSHYTNFPIAVTGHDISWESLKEMNDDGDIGTYKTLMANLHAPKDVLEHWVERDWATSLLTSNMSNQLLWGTAYEQSEVKGKVNGLFERYHRERDQAQQQSAKKARVELKLRAIVRAIRALHVGHFYADANGRLNTMLLLNYLLLQEGFNPVILHDTAIFGGALRMYDLVTAVREGMEAFEQEVAESKKPQLSSLRGTQGARRCAICDRPALKALACGKCRGPAGYVCDGRLCQPELWALKPHEPRSVIPLMNCLCEACA
;
A
#
# COMPACT_ATOMS: atom_id res chain seq x y z
N MET A 1 0.34 -18.00 22.37
CA MET A 1 0.12 -17.10 23.51
C MET A 1 -1.37 -17.05 23.72
N GLU A 2 -1.86 -17.21 24.95
CA GLU A 2 -3.29 -17.08 25.23
C GLU A 2 -3.68 -15.60 25.29
N VAL A 3 -4.74 -15.25 24.57
CA VAL A 3 -5.36 -13.94 24.55
C VAL A 3 -6.76 -14.06 25.11
N TYR A 4 -7.17 -13.08 25.89
CA TYR A 4 -8.46 -13.04 26.57
C TYR A 4 -9.37 -12.01 25.90
N ASP A 5 -10.62 -12.37 25.65
CA ASP A 5 -11.64 -11.42 25.20
C ASP A 5 -12.42 -10.82 26.39
N SER A 6 -13.29 -9.84 26.10
CA SER A 6 -14.08 -9.15 27.13
C SER A 6 -15.19 -10.03 27.75
N GLU A 7 -15.49 -11.17 27.14
CA GLU A 7 -16.48 -12.15 27.60
C GLU A 7 -15.84 -13.30 28.41
N GLY A 8 -14.52 -13.27 28.59
CA GLY A 8 -13.76 -14.26 29.35
C GLY A 8 -13.31 -15.49 28.54
N GLY A 9 -13.46 -15.47 27.22
CA GLY A 9 -12.94 -16.48 26.30
C GLY A 9 -11.41 -16.44 26.18
N THR A 10 -10.79 -17.60 26.00
CA THR A 10 -9.33 -17.73 25.80
C THR A 10 -9.00 -18.26 24.41
N HIS A 11 -8.01 -17.64 23.76
CA HIS A 11 -7.63 -17.95 22.39
C HIS A 11 -6.10 -18.07 22.26
N ASP A 12 -5.60 -19.23 21.84
CA ASP A 12 -4.16 -19.45 21.65
C ASP A 12 -3.71 -19.01 20.25
N THR A 13 -2.89 -17.96 20.19
CA THR A 13 -2.28 -17.46 18.95
C THR A 13 -1.35 -18.46 18.26
N ARG A 14 -0.92 -19.52 18.95
CA ARG A 14 -0.12 -20.62 18.34
C ARG A 14 -0.97 -21.56 17.51
N ASN A 15 -2.28 -21.63 17.77
CA ASN A 15 -3.22 -22.28 16.87
C ASN A 15 -3.72 -21.25 15.86
N SER A 16 -2.84 -20.88 14.92
CA SER A 16 -3.08 -19.81 13.95
C SER A 16 -4.41 -20.00 13.20
N ALA A 17 -4.78 -21.23 12.85
CA ALA A 17 -6.05 -21.52 12.18
C ALA A 17 -7.28 -21.19 13.07
N ALA A 18 -7.31 -21.69 14.31
CA ALA A 18 -8.42 -21.44 15.23
C ALA A 18 -8.48 -19.96 15.65
N PHE A 19 -7.34 -19.32 15.88
CA PHE A 19 -7.27 -17.91 16.21
C PHE A 19 -7.77 -17.04 15.05
N ILE A 20 -7.33 -17.32 13.82
CA ILE A 20 -7.81 -16.61 12.62
C ILE A 20 -9.32 -16.81 12.44
N GLN A 21 -9.82 -18.03 12.61
CA GLN A 21 -11.25 -18.34 12.51
C GLN A 21 -12.07 -17.59 13.55
N TRP A 22 -11.59 -17.49 14.79
CA TRP A 22 -12.24 -16.70 15.82
C TRP A 22 -12.22 -15.20 15.50
N ILE A 23 -11.10 -14.65 15.06
CA ILE A 23 -11.04 -13.24 14.63
C ILE A 23 -12.00 -12.98 13.46
N ASP A 24 -12.21 -13.95 12.57
CA ASP A 24 -13.22 -13.88 11.51
C ASP A 24 -14.67 -13.92 12.04
N THR A 25 -14.91 -14.21 13.31
CA THR A 25 -16.25 -14.04 13.92
C THR A 25 -16.46 -12.62 14.48
N LEU A 26 -15.39 -11.87 14.70
CA LEU A 26 -15.43 -10.52 15.30
C LEU A 26 -15.73 -9.47 14.23
N HIS A 27 -17.01 -9.36 13.85
CA HIS A 27 -17.48 -8.44 12.81
C HIS A 27 -18.31 -7.26 13.32
N THR A 28 -18.41 -7.08 14.63
CA THR A 28 -19.27 -6.04 15.21
C THR A 28 -18.46 -4.84 15.70
N GLN A 29 -19.08 -3.67 15.69
CA GLN A 29 -18.50 -2.44 16.29
C GLN A 29 -18.18 -2.62 17.78
N ARG A 30 -18.88 -3.54 18.47
CA ARG A 30 -18.59 -3.88 19.87
C ARG A 30 -17.22 -4.55 20.05
N ALA A 31 -16.72 -5.27 19.04
CA ALA A 31 -15.43 -5.96 19.10
C ALA A 31 -14.20 -5.02 18.95
N VAL A 32 -14.41 -3.75 18.57
CA VAL A 32 -13.29 -2.82 18.28
C VAL A 32 -12.43 -2.53 19.51
N SER A 33 -13.04 -2.37 20.69
CA SER A 33 -12.29 -2.16 21.94
C SER A 33 -11.37 -3.33 22.24
N ASP A 34 -11.90 -4.54 22.09
CA ASP A 34 -11.20 -5.78 22.42
C ASP A 34 -10.05 -6.00 21.46
N LEU A 35 -10.30 -5.84 20.16
CA LEU A 35 -9.25 -5.93 19.13
C LEU A 35 -8.12 -4.90 19.35
N LYS A 36 -8.44 -3.68 19.82
CA LYS A 36 -7.43 -2.66 20.17
C LYS A 36 -6.59 -3.11 21.37
N ILE A 37 -7.21 -3.72 22.38
CA ILE A 37 -6.50 -4.27 23.54
C ILE A 37 -5.60 -5.43 23.10
N ILE A 38 -6.12 -6.37 22.33
CA ILE A 38 -5.39 -7.52 21.77
C ILE A 38 -4.17 -7.06 20.97
N SER A 39 -4.37 -6.11 20.05
CA SER A 39 -3.29 -5.49 19.29
C SER A 39 -2.25 -4.90 20.23
N ASN A 40 -2.60 -3.90 21.03
CA ASN A 40 -1.62 -3.03 21.67
C ASN A 40 -0.99 -3.61 22.95
N PHE A 41 -1.72 -4.44 23.69
CA PHE A 41 -1.25 -4.97 24.97
C PHE A 41 -0.68 -6.38 24.88
N PHE A 42 -1.22 -7.22 24.00
CA PHE A 42 -0.77 -8.61 23.89
C PHE A 42 0.20 -8.77 22.71
N LEU A 43 -0.27 -8.53 21.49
CA LEU A 43 0.50 -8.86 20.29
C LEU A 43 1.73 -7.96 20.12
N GLU A 44 1.61 -6.64 20.30
CA GLU A 44 2.76 -5.73 20.17
C GLU A 44 3.83 -5.98 21.23
N LYS A 45 3.44 -6.32 22.47
CA LYS A 45 4.41 -6.66 23.53
C LYS A 45 5.10 -7.99 23.22
N GLU A 46 4.35 -9.00 22.80
CA GLU A 46 4.92 -10.31 22.47
C GLU A 46 5.87 -10.21 21.27
N LEU A 47 5.52 -9.44 20.24
CA LEU A 47 6.39 -9.17 19.09
C LEU A 47 7.69 -8.45 19.50
N ALA A 48 7.64 -7.57 20.50
CA ALA A 48 8.82 -6.87 21.01
C ALA A 48 9.76 -7.78 21.83
N VAL A 49 9.24 -8.82 22.48
CA VAL A 49 10.01 -9.68 23.38
C VAL A 49 10.46 -10.97 22.69
N ARG A 50 9.55 -11.64 21.97
CA ARG A 50 9.78 -12.96 21.39
C ARG A 50 8.99 -13.11 20.08
N PRO A 51 9.40 -12.43 19.00
CA PRO A 51 8.68 -12.45 17.73
C PRO A 51 8.70 -13.86 17.13
N THR A 52 7.52 -14.34 16.73
CA THR A 52 7.33 -15.60 15.99
C THR A 52 6.41 -15.36 14.80
N SER A 53 6.48 -16.23 13.79
CA SER A 53 5.62 -16.11 12.60
C SER A 53 4.14 -16.18 12.93
N ASP A 54 3.73 -17.03 13.89
CA ASP A 54 2.33 -17.15 14.30
C ASP A 54 1.80 -15.88 14.96
N VAL A 55 2.59 -15.28 15.86
CA VAL A 55 2.22 -14.00 16.49
C VAL A 55 2.19 -12.87 15.43
N ALA A 56 3.09 -12.90 14.45
CA ALA A 56 3.10 -11.93 13.36
C ALA A 56 1.86 -12.03 12.47
N ILE A 57 1.42 -13.24 12.11
CA ILE A 57 0.17 -13.48 11.37
C ILE A 57 -1.03 -13.02 12.20
N ALA A 58 -1.07 -13.35 13.49
CA ALA A 58 -2.13 -12.90 14.41
C ALA A 58 -2.23 -11.37 14.45
N ALA A 59 -1.10 -10.67 14.52
CA ALA A 59 -1.05 -9.21 14.50
C ALA A 59 -1.58 -8.62 13.19
N SER A 60 -1.20 -9.18 12.04
CA SER A 60 -1.75 -8.80 10.73
C SER A 60 -3.24 -9.05 10.63
N LYS A 61 -3.75 -10.18 11.14
CA LYS A 61 -5.17 -10.51 11.12
C LYS A 61 -5.99 -9.54 11.96
N VAL A 62 -5.58 -9.29 13.21
CA VAL A 62 -6.23 -8.33 14.11
C VAL A 62 -6.23 -6.93 13.50
N ARG A 63 -5.12 -6.50 12.90
CA ARG A 63 -5.03 -5.21 12.19
C ARG A 63 -6.00 -5.14 11.01
N SER A 64 -6.03 -6.15 10.14
CA SER A 64 -6.93 -6.20 8.98
C SER A 64 -8.41 -6.10 9.38
N VAL A 65 -8.81 -6.78 10.46
CA VAL A 65 -10.19 -6.67 10.97
C VAL A 65 -10.45 -5.29 11.57
N LEU A 66 -9.51 -4.72 12.34
CA LEU A 66 -9.64 -3.35 12.85
C LEU A 66 -9.79 -2.32 11.72
N ASP A 67 -8.98 -2.41 10.66
CA ASP A 67 -9.05 -1.49 9.53
C ASP A 67 -10.40 -1.62 8.79
N LYS A 68 -10.98 -2.82 8.70
CA LYS A 68 -12.33 -3.04 8.12
C LYS A 68 -13.47 -2.49 8.98
N LEU A 69 -13.37 -2.65 10.31
CA LEU A 69 -14.40 -2.17 11.25
C LEU A 69 -14.31 -0.66 11.48
N THR A 70 -13.11 -0.09 11.35
CA THR A 70 -12.84 1.34 11.51
C THR A 70 -12.14 1.89 10.27
N PRO A 71 -12.80 1.87 9.10
CA PRO A 71 -12.18 2.20 7.81
C PRO A 71 -11.93 3.71 7.65
N HIS A 72 -12.36 4.53 8.61
CA HIS A 72 -12.18 5.97 8.56
C HIS A 72 -10.72 6.31 8.31
N ALA A 73 -10.51 7.18 7.32
CA ALA A 73 -9.25 7.84 7.08
C ALA A 73 -8.65 8.35 8.39
N PRO A 74 -7.33 8.30 8.60
CA PRO A 74 -6.69 8.95 9.73
C PRO A 74 -7.24 10.37 9.85
N ALA A 75 -7.84 10.70 11.00
CA ALA A 75 -8.37 12.02 11.24
C ALA A 75 -7.20 13.02 11.17
N LEU A 76 -7.32 14.00 10.26
CA LEU A 76 -6.47 15.17 10.12
C LEU A 76 -5.01 14.89 9.72
N GLY A 77 -4.80 14.74 8.41
CA GLY A 77 -3.51 14.94 7.77
C GLY A 77 -3.77 15.09 6.28
N GLY A 78 -3.56 16.29 5.72
CA GLY A 78 -3.87 16.64 4.32
C GLY A 78 -3.08 15.86 3.24
N SER A 79 -2.54 14.69 3.58
CA SER A 79 -1.89 13.76 2.66
C SER A 79 -2.91 13.09 1.75
N PRO A 80 -2.70 13.05 0.42
CA PRO A 80 -3.55 12.30 -0.49
C PRO A 80 -3.84 10.85 -0.09
N VAL A 81 -2.92 10.15 0.60
CA VAL A 81 -3.15 8.75 1.03
C VAL A 81 -4.34 8.60 1.97
N THR A 82 -4.68 9.63 2.75
CA THR A 82 -5.81 9.60 3.68
C THR A 82 -7.16 9.74 2.96
N GLN A 83 -7.19 10.03 1.66
CA GLN A 83 -8.42 9.99 0.87
C GLN A 83 -8.92 8.56 0.64
N LEU A 84 -8.04 7.57 0.80
CA LEU A 84 -8.36 6.16 0.71
C LEU A 84 -8.68 5.60 2.11
N PRO A 85 -9.82 4.91 2.29
CA PRO A 85 -10.14 4.23 3.55
C PRO A 85 -9.06 3.21 3.96
N ARG A 86 -8.88 3.02 5.27
CA ARG A 86 -7.79 2.17 5.81
C ARG A 86 -7.86 0.72 5.32
N ASP A 87 -9.06 0.17 5.18
CA ASP A 87 -9.30 -1.19 4.68
C ASP A 87 -8.92 -1.40 3.20
N ARG A 88 -8.54 -0.32 2.51
CA ARG A 88 -8.08 -0.33 1.11
C ARG A 88 -6.61 0.01 0.92
N TRP A 89 -5.90 0.44 1.97
CA TRP A 89 -4.48 0.80 1.88
C TRP A 89 -3.58 -0.35 1.40
N TRP A 90 -3.98 -1.59 1.65
CA TRP A 90 -3.25 -2.75 1.15
C TRP A 90 -3.05 -2.78 -0.35
N LYS A 91 -3.92 -2.12 -1.13
CA LYS A 91 -3.74 -1.99 -2.58
C LYS A 91 -2.50 -1.18 -2.99
N LEU A 92 -1.95 -0.38 -2.07
CA LEU A 92 -0.73 0.40 -2.31
C LEU A 92 0.56 -0.43 -2.11
N PHE A 93 0.47 -1.61 -1.50
CA PHE A 93 1.62 -2.47 -1.21
C PHE A 93 1.42 -3.96 -1.56
N ILE A 94 0.22 -4.33 -2.01
CA ILE A 94 -0.05 -5.59 -2.71
C ILE A 94 -0.25 -5.23 -4.17
N GLU A 95 0.44 -5.92 -5.06
CA GLU A 95 0.44 -5.64 -6.50
C GLU A 95 -0.95 -5.91 -7.12
N GLY A 96 -1.34 -5.09 -8.10
CA GLY A 96 -2.64 -5.16 -8.76
C GLY A 96 -2.98 -6.52 -9.36
N ARG A 97 -1.97 -7.27 -9.82
CA ARG A 97 -2.14 -8.66 -10.28
C ARG A 97 -2.76 -9.60 -9.24
N TYR A 98 -2.68 -9.26 -7.95
CA TYR A 98 -3.26 -10.04 -6.84
C TYR A 98 -4.61 -9.50 -6.35
N HIS A 99 -5.15 -8.43 -6.94
CA HIS A 99 -6.38 -7.79 -6.45
C HIS A 99 -7.67 -8.54 -6.85
N GLY A 100 -7.57 -9.53 -7.73
CA GLY A 100 -8.69 -10.31 -8.27
C GLY A 100 -9.58 -10.98 -7.21
N SER A 101 -10.82 -11.32 -7.59
CA SER A 101 -11.89 -11.75 -6.68
C SER A 101 -11.79 -13.20 -6.16
N GLY A 102 -10.77 -13.97 -6.56
CA GLY A 102 -10.64 -15.39 -6.22
C GLY A 102 -10.09 -15.69 -4.82
N ASN A 103 -9.41 -14.75 -4.18
CA ASN A 103 -8.66 -14.98 -2.94
C ASN A 103 -9.35 -14.36 -1.72
N LYS A 104 -9.79 -15.21 -0.79
CA LYS A 104 -10.19 -14.76 0.56
C LYS A 104 -8.95 -14.19 1.27
N HIS A 105 -9.07 -13.03 1.91
CA HIS A 105 -7.96 -12.32 2.59
C HIS A 105 -6.81 -11.88 1.68
N ARG A 106 -7.10 -11.44 0.44
CA ARG A 106 -6.10 -10.90 -0.51
C ARG A 106 -5.16 -9.84 0.07
N GLU A 107 -5.64 -9.06 1.03
CA GLU A 107 -4.84 -8.07 1.74
C GLU A 107 -3.69 -8.70 2.56
N MET A 108 -3.84 -9.97 2.95
CA MET A 108 -2.89 -10.77 3.72
C MET A 108 -2.28 -11.91 2.89
N ILE A 109 -2.31 -11.85 1.56
CA ILE A 109 -1.82 -12.94 0.71
C ILE A 109 -0.37 -13.32 1.06
N PHE A 110 0.51 -12.33 1.25
CA PHE A 110 1.88 -12.59 1.63
C PHE A 110 2.02 -13.09 3.06
N ASP A 111 1.22 -12.59 4.02
CA ASP A 111 1.25 -13.08 5.40
C ASP A 111 1.00 -14.59 5.51
N LEU A 112 0.09 -15.10 4.70
CA LEU A 112 -0.34 -16.51 4.74
C LEU A 112 0.54 -17.44 3.91
N GLU A 113 1.33 -16.90 2.98
CA GLU A 113 2.13 -17.70 2.05
C GLU A 113 3.64 -17.63 2.33
N GLN A 114 4.20 -16.42 2.32
CA GLN A 114 5.65 -16.24 2.19
C GLN A 114 6.26 -15.24 3.17
N SER A 115 5.48 -14.35 3.75
CA SER A 115 5.95 -13.25 4.60
C SER A 115 5.02 -12.95 5.78
N PRO A 116 4.94 -13.83 6.79
CA PRO A 116 4.22 -13.58 8.05
C PRO A 116 4.54 -12.20 8.64
N GLY A 117 3.51 -11.40 8.95
CA GLY A 117 3.64 -10.05 9.54
C GLY A 117 3.70 -8.90 8.53
N PHE A 118 3.70 -9.22 7.22
CA PHE A 118 3.81 -8.25 6.14
C PHE A 118 2.75 -7.15 6.21
N TYR A 119 1.46 -7.50 6.32
CA TYR A 119 0.38 -6.51 6.36
C TYR A 119 0.53 -5.54 7.53
N ASN A 120 0.75 -6.03 8.76
CA ASN A 120 0.91 -5.16 9.93
C ASN A 120 2.13 -4.24 9.81
N ALA A 121 3.27 -4.75 9.31
CA ALA A 121 4.47 -3.94 9.11
C ALA A 121 4.26 -2.84 8.06
N MET A 122 3.67 -3.18 6.91
CA MET A 122 3.39 -2.20 5.86
C MET A 122 2.39 -1.14 6.31
N MET A 123 1.29 -1.52 6.98
CA MET A 123 0.33 -0.57 7.52
C MET A 123 0.99 0.41 8.53
N LYS A 124 1.83 -0.09 9.44
CA LYS A 124 2.57 0.77 10.38
C LYS A 124 3.57 1.69 9.68
N ALA A 125 4.27 1.19 8.67
CA ALA A 125 5.21 1.99 7.89
C ALA A 125 4.47 3.11 7.14
N PHE A 126 3.33 2.81 6.53
CA PHE A 126 2.47 3.78 5.87
C PHE A 126 1.92 4.80 6.87
N ASP A 127 1.46 4.34 8.05
CA ASP A 127 1.00 5.22 9.11
C ASP A 127 2.08 6.22 9.54
N LYS A 128 3.30 5.73 9.75
CA LYS A 128 4.44 6.53 10.20
C LYS A 128 4.94 7.52 9.15
N TRP A 129 5.00 7.11 7.89
CA TRP A 129 5.74 7.85 6.85
C TRP A 129 4.85 8.58 5.85
N LEU A 130 3.59 8.18 5.68
CA LEU A 130 2.71 8.69 4.62
C LEU A 130 1.46 9.41 5.14
N SER A 131 0.99 9.11 6.36
CA SER A 131 -0.21 9.76 6.94
C SER A 131 -0.04 11.26 7.12
N ALA A 132 1.13 11.67 7.62
CA ALA A 132 1.56 13.06 7.55
C ALA A 132 2.18 13.27 6.17
N CYS A 133 1.65 14.21 5.38
CA CYS A 133 2.20 14.52 4.07
C CYS A 133 3.68 14.94 4.24
N PRO A 134 4.65 14.21 3.68
CA PRO A 134 6.06 14.58 3.82
C PRO A 134 6.33 15.92 3.16
N SER A 135 7.23 16.72 3.74
CA SER A 135 7.54 18.06 3.25
C SER A 135 8.61 18.01 2.15
N PRO A 136 8.54 18.85 1.09
CA PRO A 136 9.66 19.03 0.16
C PRO A 136 10.99 19.43 0.84
N ALA A 137 10.94 20.04 2.01
CA ALA A 137 12.13 20.41 2.79
C ALA A 137 12.79 19.19 3.45
N ASP A 138 12.06 18.09 3.64
CA ASP A 138 12.57 16.83 4.20
C ASP A 138 13.44 16.10 3.18
N LYS A 139 14.74 16.40 3.16
CA LYS A 139 15.66 15.62 2.34
C LYS A 139 15.75 14.17 2.84
N VAL A 140 15.51 13.23 1.94
CA VAL A 140 15.79 11.81 2.16
C VAL A 140 17.29 11.58 1.97
N ASP A 141 17.91 10.89 2.92
CA ASP A 141 19.30 10.45 2.93
C ASP A 141 19.38 8.97 3.35
N PHE A 142 20.59 8.41 3.43
CA PHE A 142 20.79 7.03 3.88
C PHE A 142 20.20 6.77 5.27
N LYS A 143 20.26 7.73 6.20
CA LYS A 143 19.73 7.53 7.56
C LYS A 143 18.22 7.33 7.52
N ARG A 144 17.49 8.15 6.75
CA ARG A 144 16.04 8.03 6.59
C ARG A 144 15.67 6.78 5.80
N TYR A 145 16.41 6.47 4.74
CA TYR A 145 16.27 5.25 3.96
C TYR A 145 16.45 3.98 4.82
N HIS A 146 17.45 3.97 5.71
CA HIS A 146 17.70 2.88 6.64
C HIS A 146 16.58 2.73 7.69
N ALA A 147 16.09 3.85 8.23
CA ALA A 147 14.94 3.83 9.14
C ALA A 147 13.64 3.35 8.46
N MET A 148 13.46 3.64 7.16
CA MET A 148 12.34 3.11 6.36
C MET A 148 12.50 1.61 6.13
N HIS A 149 13.71 1.11 5.84
CA HIS A 149 13.96 -0.33 5.73
C HIS A 149 13.59 -1.06 7.03
N ALA A 150 14.08 -0.55 8.16
CA ALA A 150 13.75 -1.12 9.48
C ALA A 150 12.24 -1.22 9.69
N ALA A 151 11.47 -0.22 9.25
CA ALA A 151 10.01 -0.21 9.39
C ALA A 151 9.31 -1.30 8.56
N VAL A 152 9.81 -1.61 7.35
CA VAL A 152 9.20 -2.62 6.46
C VAL A 152 9.70 -4.06 6.71
N THR A 153 10.69 -4.24 7.59
CA THR A 153 11.18 -5.56 8.01
C THR A 153 10.90 -5.90 9.46
N ASN A 154 10.56 -4.92 10.29
CA ASN A 154 10.31 -5.14 11.71
C ASN A 154 9.14 -6.14 11.91
N CYS A 155 9.42 -7.23 12.64
CA CYS A 155 8.46 -8.29 12.92
C CYS A 155 7.88 -8.97 11.66
N VAL A 156 8.61 -8.94 10.54
CA VAL A 156 8.27 -9.68 9.32
C VAL A 156 9.17 -10.89 9.19
N PHE A 157 8.61 -12.00 8.74
CA PHE A 157 9.34 -13.23 8.48
C PHE A 157 9.37 -13.54 6.98
N LYS A 158 10.22 -14.50 6.59
CA LYS A 158 10.27 -15.07 5.25
C LYS A 158 10.46 -16.58 5.32
N LEU A 159 10.11 -17.28 4.25
CA LEU A 159 10.46 -18.69 4.10
C LEU A 159 11.98 -18.85 4.13
N ASN A 160 12.45 -19.92 4.77
CA ASN A 160 13.87 -20.24 4.79
C ASN A 160 14.24 -21.00 3.52
N ASP A 161 14.77 -20.27 2.54
CA ASP A 161 15.18 -20.78 1.23
C ASP A 161 16.32 -21.83 1.29
N LYS A 162 16.99 -21.97 2.46
CA LYS A 162 18.08 -22.93 2.67
C LYS A 162 17.61 -24.31 3.12
N VAL A 163 16.31 -24.50 3.35
CA VAL A 163 15.75 -25.77 3.82
C VAL A 163 15.13 -26.48 2.62
N SER A 164 15.66 -27.65 2.26
CA SER A 164 15.10 -28.48 1.19
C SER A 164 13.64 -28.80 1.47
N GLU A 165 12.81 -28.85 0.41
CA GLU A 165 11.34 -28.96 0.41
C GLU A 165 10.73 -30.06 1.31
N ARG A 166 11.55 -30.98 1.84
CA ARG A 166 11.12 -32.08 2.73
C ARG A 166 11.15 -31.77 4.23
N ALA A 167 11.74 -30.66 4.67
CA ALA A 167 11.70 -30.26 6.08
C ALA A 167 10.70 -29.11 6.26
N THR A 168 9.75 -29.30 7.18
CA THR A 168 8.71 -28.34 7.63
C THR A 168 8.98 -26.88 7.26
N ARG A 169 8.05 -26.22 6.53
CA ARG A 169 8.11 -24.78 6.20
C ARG A 169 8.51 -23.97 7.43
N ARG A 170 9.77 -23.54 7.47
CA ARG A 170 10.32 -22.78 8.59
C ARG A 170 10.45 -21.33 8.17
N PHE A 171 9.80 -20.47 8.91
CA PHE A 171 9.93 -19.03 8.75
C PHE A 171 11.12 -18.50 9.57
N ILE A 172 11.89 -17.59 8.99
CA ILE A 172 12.98 -16.86 9.64
C ILE A 172 12.71 -15.35 9.57
N PRO A 173 13.17 -14.53 10.53
CA PRO A 173 13.02 -13.09 10.45
C PRO A 173 13.65 -12.52 9.17
N VAL A 174 13.01 -11.52 8.60
CA VAL A 174 13.58 -10.77 7.47
C VAL A 174 14.72 -9.90 8.02
N PRO A 175 15.95 -10.01 7.49
CA PRO A 175 17.08 -9.28 8.02
C PRO A 175 16.97 -7.78 7.74
N HIS A 176 17.39 -6.96 8.70
CA HIS A 176 17.66 -5.53 8.49
C HIS A 176 19.18 -5.32 8.32
N GLU A 177 19.71 -5.89 7.24
CA GLU A 177 21.15 -5.97 7.00
C GLU A 177 21.47 -5.52 5.58
N LEU A 178 22.56 -4.76 5.43
CA LEU A 178 23.05 -4.35 4.13
C LEU A 178 23.52 -5.58 3.33
N SER A 179 23.31 -5.56 2.03
CA SER A 179 23.80 -6.63 1.15
C SER A 179 25.33 -6.65 1.11
N HIS A 180 25.92 -7.86 1.04
CA HIS A 180 27.34 -8.05 0.73
C HIS A 180 27.53 -8.36 -0.76
N TYR A 181 26.81 -9.36 -1.24
CA TYR A 181 26.69 -9.72 -2.64
C TYR A 181 25.29 -10.31 -2.82
N THR A 182 24.54 -9.81 -3.80
CA THR A 182 23.23 -10.39 -4.10
C THR A 182 23.05 -10.54 -5.59
N ASN A 183 22.48 -11.67 -5.99
CA ASN A 183 21.99 -11.90 -7.35
C ASN A 183 20.47 -11.95 -7.30
N PHE A 184 19.82 -11.20 -8.18
CA PHE A 184 18.37 -11.18 -8.26
C PHE A 184 17.91 -11.20 -9.72
N PRO A 185 16.79 -11.86 -10.02
CA PRO A 185 16.30 -11.95 -11.38
C PRO A 185 15.89 -10.58 -11.91
N ILE A 186 16.25 -10.32 -13.17
CA ILE A 186 15.62 -9.24 -13.92
C ILE A 186 14.19 -9.68 -14.22
N ALA A 187 13.23 -8.94 -13.70
CA ALA A 187 11.83 -9.22 -13.97
C ALA A 187 11.49 -8.82 -15.40
N VAL A 188 11.41 -9.84 -16.26
CA VAL A 188 10.97 -9.74 -17.65
C VAL A 188 9.45 -9.90 -17.64
N THR A 189 8.70 -8.82 -17.40
CA THR A 189 7.23 -8.86 -17.41
C THR A 189 6.74 -8.92 -18.86
N GLY A 190 6.80 -10.09 -19.49
CA GLY A 190 6.26 -10.34 -20.84
C GLY A 190 6.95 -9.58 -21.99
N HIS A 191 8.01 -8.83 -21.72
CA HIS A 191 8.80 -8.08 -22.69
C HIS A 191 10.27 -8.42 -22.58
N ASP A 192 10.95 -8.66 -23.70
CA ASP A 192 12.42 -8.74 -23.74
C ASP A 192 13.05 -7.51 -23.06
N ILE A 193 14.19 -7.71 -22.38
CA ILE A 193 14.94 -6.59 -21.81
C ILE A 193 15.30 -5.63 -22.95
N SER A 194 14.84 -4.39 -22.85
CA SER A 194 15.17 -3.37 -23.84
C SER A 194 16.64 -2.98 -23.70
N TRP A 195 17.41 -3.13 -24.78
CA TRP A 195 18.78 -2.66 -24.89
C TRP A 195 18.91 -1.17 -24.55
N GLU A 196 17.92 -0.39 -24.95
CA GLU A 196 17.84 1.03 -24.66
C GLU A 196 17.64 1.31 -23.17
N SER A 197 16.95 0.41 -22.44
CA SER A 197 16.84 0.51 -20.97
C SER A 197 18.21 0.33 -20.31
N LEU A 198 18.96 -0.72 -20.70
CA LEU A 198 20.32 -0.96 -20.19
C LEU A 198 21.25 0.21 -20.52
N LYS A 199 21.17 0.74 -21.74
CA LYS A 199 21.93 1.92 -22.16
C LYS A 199 21.57 3.14 -21.30
N GLU A 200 20.28 3.41 -21.11
CA GLU A 200 19.82 4.54 -20.29
C GLU A 200 20.31 4.43 -18.84
N MET A 201 20.25 3.24 -18.23
CA MET A 201 20.75 3.04 -16.88
C MET A 201 22.27 3.28 -16.77
N ASN A 202 23.04 2.85 -17.77
CA ASN A 202 24.48 3.13 -17.83
C ASN A 202 24.75 4.63 -18.00
N ASP A 203 24.04 5.30 -18.91
CA ASP A 203 24.19 6.75 -19.16
C ASP A 203 23.78 7.59 -17.94
N ASP A 204 22.72 7.19 -17.23
CA ASP A 204 22.26 7.85 -16.01
C ASP A 204 23.21 7.59 -14.82
N GLY A 205 24.08 6.57 -14.91
CA GLY A 205 24.92 6.10 -13.81
C GLY A 205 24.14 5.36 -12.71
N ASP A 206 22.96 4.82 -13.04
CA ASP A 206 22.11 4.03 -12.11
C ASP A 206 22.75 2.72 -11.71
N ILE A 207 23.40 2.10 -12.68
CA ILE A 207 24.19 0.91 -12.51
C ILE A 207 25.62 1.41 -12.25
N GLY A 208 26.13 2.31 -13.10
CA GLY A 208 27.37 3.09 -13.04
C GLY A 208 28.00 3.09 -14.45
N THR A 209 29.26 3.48 -14.63
CA THR A 209 29.93 3.45 -15.95
C THR A 209 30.59 2.09 -16.28
N TYR A 210 29.97 1.19 -17.04
CA TYR A 210 30.61 -0.08 -17.41
C TYR A 210 30.99 -0.02 -18.90
N LYS A 211 32.30 0.15 -19.18
CA LYS A 211 32.87 -0.25 -20.47
C LYS A 211 32.69 -1.76 -20.73
N THR A 212 32.58 -2.57 -19.68
CA THR A 212 32.50 -4.05 -19.76
C THR A 212 31.07 -4.60 -19.94
N LEU A 213 29.98 -3.84 -19.70
CA LEU A 213 28.60 -4.29 -19.92
C LEU A 213 28.40 -4.38 -21.43
N MET A 214 28.85 -3.33 -22.13
CA MET A 214 28.92 -3.30 -23.59
C MET A 214 29.94 -4.31 -24.16
N ALA A 215 31.07 -4.55 -23.49
CA ALA A 215 32.03 -5.58 -23.93
C ALA A 215 31.50 -7.02 -23.74
N ASN A 216 30.84 -7.31 -22.62
CA ASN A 216 30.30 -8.65 -22.29
C ASN A 216 29.04 -8.98 -23.10
N LEU A 217 28.29 -7.98 -23.55
CA LEU A 217 27.13 -8.16 -24.43
C LEU A 217 27.54 -8.44 -25.89
N HIS A 218 28.82 -8.21 -26.24
CA HIS A 218 29.45 -8.64 -27.49
C HIS A 218 30.38 -9.84 -27.33
N ALA A 219 30.63 -10.29 -26.09
CA ALA A 219 31.47 -11.43 -25.82
C ALA A 219 30.67 -12.73 -26.01
N PRO A 220 31.28 -13.79 -26.56
CA PRO A 220 30.64 -15.10 -26.60
C PRO A 220 30.35 -15.58 -25.15
N LYS A 221 29.31 -16.41 -25.02
CA LYS A 221 28.63 -16.78 -23.76
C LYS A 221 29.57 -17.33 -22.66
N ASP A 222 30.75 -17.79 -23.04
CA ASP A 222 31.82 -18.38 -22.26
C ASP A 222 32.76 -17.37 -21.57
N VAL A 223 32.66 -16.07 -21.87
CA VAL A 223 33.58 -15.04 -21.34
C VAL A 223 33.09 -14.37 -20.05
N LEU A 224 31.87 -14.67 -19.60
CA LEU A 224 31.28 -14.07 -18.37
C LEU A 224 31.96 -14.53 -17.05
N GLU A 225 32.97 -15.40 -17.10
CA GLU A 225 33.60 -15.99 -15.92
C GLU A 225 34.75 -15.16 -15.29
N HIS A 226 35.22 -14.10 -15.94
CA HIS A 226 36.40 -13.36 -15.45
C HIS A 226 36.07 -11.94 -14.98
N TRP A 227 36.05 -11.81 -13.64
CA TRP A 227 36.25 -10.67 -12.75
C TRP A 227 36.23 -9.24 -13.33
N VAL A 228 35.40 -8.42 -12.69
CA VAL A 228 35.06 -7.03 -13.03
C VAL A 228 35.83 -6.05 -12.12
N GLU A 229 36.40 -5.00 -12.71
CA GLU A 229 36.96 -3.85 -11.97
C GLU A 229 35.87 -2.99 -11.29
N ARG A 230 36.13 -2.61 -10.03
CA ARG A 230 35.15 -2.20 -9.01
C ARG A 230 34.99 -0.68 -8.85
N ASP A 231 34.57 0.04 -9.90
CA ASP A 231 34.17 1.45 -9.69
C ASP A 231 32.65 1.62 -9.44
N TRP A 232 31.85 0.60 -9.79
CA TRP A 232 30.47 0.42 -9.34
C TRP A 232 30.09 -1.05 -9.52
N ALA A 233 29.69 -1.68 -8.44
CA ALA A 233 29.62 -3.12 -8.39
C ALA A 233 28.20 -3.61 -8.66
N THR A 234 27.66 -3.35 -9.85
CA THR A 234 26.44 -4.00 -10.34
C THR A 234 26.77 -4.66 -11.69
N SER A 235 26.34 -5.90 -11.91
CA SER A 235 26.73 -6.71 -13.06
C SER A 235 25.50 -7.41 -13.65
N LEU A 236 25.45 -7.52 -14.97
CA LEU A 236 24.47 -8.38 -15.63
C LEU A 236 25.05 -9.79 -15.75
N LEU A 237 24.37 -10.77 -15.19
CA LEU A 237 24.80 -12.18 -15.14
C LEU A 237 23.77 -13.05 -15.87
N THR A 238 24.22 -14.09 -16.55
CA THR A 238 23.33 -15.15 -17.05
C THR A 238 23.39 -16.35 -16.12
N SER A 239 22.25 -16.81 -15.62
CA SER A 239 22.17 -18.07 -14.89
C SER A 239 22.34 -19.25 -15.83
N ASN A 240 23.39 -20.05 -15.62
CA ASN A 240 23.66 -21.27 -16.40
C ASN A 240 22.56 -22.32 -16.26
N MET A 241 21.75 -22.26 -15.19
CA MET A 241 20.71 -23.26 -14.89
C MET A 241 19.32 -22.87 -15.43
N SER A 242 19.02 -21.57 -15.53
CA SER A 242 17.67 -21.10 -15.89
C SER A 242 17.61 -20.29 -17.19
N ASN A 243 18.75 -20.02 -17.85
CA ASN A 243 18.85 -19.05 -18.96
C ASN A 243 18.26 -17.66 -18.59
N GLN A 244 18.11 -17.37 -17.31
CA GLN A 244 17.55 -16.12 -16.81
C GLN A 244 18.66 -15.09 -16.61
N LEU A 245 18.39 -13.85 -16.99
CA LEU A 245 19.25 -12.71 -16.69
C LEU A 245 19.06 -12.28 -15.24
N LEU A 246 20.17 -12.10 -14.54
CA LEU A 246 20.23 -11.67 -13.15
C LEU A 246 21.03 -10.36 -13.07
N TRP A 247 20.63 -9.50 -12.15
CA TRP A 247 21.49 -8.46 -11.63
C TRP A 247 22.30 -9.02 -10.46
N GLY A 248 23.62 -8.90 -10.54
CA GLY A 248 24.50 -9.09 -9.41
C GLY A 248 24.94 -7.75 -8.84
N THR A 249 25.04 -7.64 -7.52
CA THR A 249 25.69 -6.50 -6.87
C THR A 249 26.84 -6.98 -5.99
N ALA A 250 27.97 -6.28 -6.00
CA ALA A 250 29.24 -6.71 -5.40
C ALA A 250 30.00 -5.58 -4.68
N TYR A 251 29.28 -4.59 -4.14
CA TYR A 251 29.89 -3.48 -3.39
C TYR A 251 30.08 -3.89 -1.93
N GLU A 252 31.05 -3.30 -1.26
CA GLU A 252 31.24 -3.51 0.18
C GLU A 252 30.16 -2.77 0.97
N GLN A 253 29.76 -3.33 2.13
CA GLN A 253 28.77 -2.70 3.01
C GLN A 253 29.19 -1.28 3.46
N SER A 254 30.50 -1.05 3.59
CA SER A 254 31.10 0.26 3.90
C SER A 254 30.79 1.32 2.84
N GLU A 255 30.62 0.93 1.58
CA GLU A 255 30.35 1.83 0.45
C GLU A 255 28.86 2.19 0.33
N VAL A 256 27.95 1.33 0.80
CA VAL A 256 26.50 1.45 0.57
C VAL A 256 25.96 2.80 0.98
N LYS A 257 26.38 3.33 2.14
CA LYS A 257 25.96 4.65 2.62
C LYS A 257 26.30 5.76 1.62
N GLY A 258 27.54 5.75 1.09
CA GLY A 258 28.00 6.73 0.11
C GLY A 258 27.21 6.63 -1.20
N LYS A 259 27.00 5.40 -1.69
CA LYS A 259 26.25 5.14 -2.93
C LYS A 259 24.79 5.59 -2.82
N VAL A 260 24.09 5.22 -1.75
CA VAL A 260 22.70 5.64 -1.50
C VAL A 260 22.59 7.15 -1.37
N ASN A 261 23.49 7.80 -0.64
CA ASN A 261 23.50 9.27 -0.55
C ASN A 261 23.74 9.92 -1.91
N GLY A 262 24.66 9.41 -2.73
CA GLY A 262 24.89 9.93 -4.09
C GLY A 262 23.64 9.85 -4.98
N LEU A 263 22.87 8.77 -4.88
CA LEU A 263 21.60 8.61 -5.59
C LEU A 263 20.55 9.65 -5.13
N PHE A 264 20.43 9.87 -3.81
CA PHE A 264 19.51 10.89 -3.29
C PHE A 264 19.97 12.31 -3.60
N GLU A 265 21.28 12.59 -3.55
CA GLU A 265 21.84 13.89 -3.96
C GLU A 265 21.52 14.19 -5.43
N ARG A 266 21.62 13.18 -6.32
CA ARG A 266 21.19 13.32 -7.71
C ARG A 266 19.69 13.62 -7.79
N TYR A 267 18.85 12.87 -7.09
CA TYR A 267 17.41 13.13 -7.02
C TYR A 267 17.09 14.56 -6.58
N HIS A 268 17.70 15.04 -5.50
CA HIS A 268 17.48 16.39 -4.98
C HIS A 268 17.91 17.46 -5.99
N ARG A 269 19.05 17.28 -6.68
CA ARG A 269 19.49 18.18 -7.75
C ARG A 269 18.49 18.23 -8.91
N GLU A 270 18.05 17.08 -9.40
CA GLU A 270 17.09 16.99 -10.51
C GLU A 270 15.74 17.62 -10.15
N ARG A 271 15.27 17.40 -8.92
CA ARG A 271 14.07 18.05 -8.39
C ARG A 271 14.22 19.57 -8.34
N ASP A 272 15.33 20.07 -7.82
CA ASP A 272 15.57 21.51 -7.69
C ASP A 272 15.68 22.17 -9.09
N GLN A 273 16.28 21.49 -10.07
CA GLN A 273 16.27 21.90 -11.48
C GLN A 273 14.86 21.90 -12.09
N ALA A 274 14.06 20.86 -11.83
CA ALA A 274 12.68 20.79 -12.29
C ALA A 274 11.86 21.97 -11.76
N GLN A 275 12.07 22.36 -10.50
CA GLN A 275 11.37 23.48 -9.86
C GLN A 275 11.64 24.83 -10.55
N GLN A 276 12.81 25.00 -11.17
CA GLN A 276 13.18 26.21 -11.91
C GLN A 276 12.44 26.35 -13.25
N GLN A 277 11.80 25.29 -13.75
CA GLN A 277 11.04 25.34 -15.01
C GLN A 277 9.80 26.21 -14.87
N SER A 278 9.62 27.17 -15.78
CA SER A 278 8.45 28.07 -15.80
C SER A 278 7.17 27.35 -16.21
N ALA A 279 7.25 26.45 -17.19
CA ALA A 279 6.11 25.68 -17.67
C ALA A 279 5.70 24.59 -16.65
N LYS A 280 4.49 24.70 -16.08
CA LYS A 280 3.95 23.75 -15.09
C LYS A 280 4.03 22.30 -15.58
N LYS A 281 3.69 22.04 -16.84
CA LYS A 281 3.73 20.68 -17.42
C LYS A 281 5.14 20.10 -17.41
N ALA A 282 6.14 20.88 -17.85
CA ALA A 282 7.54 20.44 -17.86
C ALA A 282 8.07 20.22 -16.44
N ARG A 283 7.73 21.11 -15.49
CA ARG A 283 8.07 20.96 -14.08
C ARG A 283 7.56 19.63 -13.50
N VAL A 284 6.28 19.33 -13.72
CA VAL A 284 5.63 18.11 -13.22
C VAL A 284 6.26 16.87 -13.85
N GLU A 285 6.50 16.87 -15.16
CA GLU A 285 7.17 15.77 -15.87
C GLU A 285 8.56 15.48 -15.31
N LEU A 286 9.39 16.52 -15.17
CA LEU A 286 10.77 16.36 -14.70
C LEU A 286 10.84 15.89 -13.24
N LYS A 287 9.94 16.37 -12.37
CA LYS A 287 9.85 15.87 -10.99
C LYS A 287 9.50 14.39 -10.96
N LEU A 288 8.49 13.97 -11.73
CA LEU A 288 8.08 12.57 -11.78
C LEU A 288 9.22 11.69 -12.31
N ARG A 289 9.88 12.11 -13.39
CA ARG A 289 11.04 11.40 -13.93
C ARG A 289 12.17 11.25 -12.90
N ALA A 290 12.49 12.29 -12.14
CA ALA A 290 13.52 12.25 -11.11
C ALA A 290 13.18 11.24 -10.00
N ILE A 291 11.91 11.18 -9.56
CA ILE A 291 11.43 10.19 -8.59
C ILE A 291 11.60 8.78 -9.15
N VAL A 292 11.07 8.52 -10.35
CA VAL A 292 11.09 7.18 -10.97
C VAL A 292 12.52 6.69 -11.21
N ARG A 293 13.42 7.57 -11.64
CA ARG A 293 14.86 7.26 -11.77
C ARG A 293 15.51 6.90 -10.44
N ALA A 294 15.24 7.68 -9.38
CA ALA A 294 15.78 7.38 -8.06
C ALA A 294 15.30 6.00 -7.57
N ILE A 295 14.01 5.67 -7.75
CA ILE A 295 13.45 4.38 -7.37
C ILE A 295 14.06 3.23 -8.18
N ARG A 296 14.21 3.38 -9.52
CA ARG A 296 14.88 2.38 -10.36
C ARG A 296 16.30 2.13 -9.88
N ALA A 297 17.09 3.18 -9.69
CA ALA A 297 18.49 3.07 -9.26
C ALA A 297 18.64 2.42 -7.88
N LEU A 298 17.79 2.80 -6.91
CA LEU A 298 17.79 2.19 -5.57
C LEU A 298 17.33 0.73 -5.61
N HIS A 299 16.34 0.42 -6.46
CA HIS A 299 15.83 -0.93 -6.61
C HIS A 299 16.86 -1.84 -7.27
N VAL A 300 17.39 -1.49 -8.45
CA VAL A 300 18.49 -2.22 -9.10
C VAL A 300 19.73 -2.27 -8.22
N GLY A 301 19.98 -1.23 -7.44
CA GLY A 301 21.07 -1.18 -6.48
C GLY A 301 20.99 -2.26 -5.40
N HIS A 302 19.82 -2.78 -5.04
CA HIS A 302 19.64 -3.92 -4.12
C HIS A 302 20.47 -3.85 -2.81
N PHE A 303 20.50 -2.67 -2.18
CA PHE A 303 21.38 -2.33 -1.05
C PHE A 303 21.16 -3.12 0.24
N TYR A 304 20.04 -3.82 0.39
CA TYR A 304 19.76 -4.70 1.52
C TYR A 304 19.74 -6.17 1.10
N ALA A 305 20.03 -7.06 2.06
CA ALA A 305 19.97 -8.50 1.85
C ALA A 305 18.56 -9.01 1.51
N ASP A 306 17.51 -8.25 1.85
CA ASP A 306 16.12 -8.57 1.55
C ASP A 306 15.27 -7.28 1.53
N ALA A 307 13.96 -7.39 1.24
CA ALA A 307 12.95 -6.35 1.37
C ALA A 307 13.18 -5.07 0.54
N ASN A 308 14.10 -5.08 -0.43
CA ASN A 308 14.32 -3.95 -1.34
C ASN A 308 13.05 -3.53 -2.10
N GLY A 309 12.20 -4.47 -2.51
CA GLY A 309 10.90 -4.13 -3.12
C GLY A 309 9.96 -3.39 -2.15
N ARG A 310 9.80 -3.93 -0.92
CA ARG A 310 8.94 -3.31 0.11
C ARG A 310 9.39 -1.88 0.44
N LEU A 311 10.70 -1.69 0.52
CA LEU A 311 11.28 -0.37 0.75
C LEU A 311 11.11 0.53 -0.47
N ASN A 312 11.64 0.14 -1.63
CA ASN A 312 11.83 1.05 -2.76
C ASN A 312 10.54 1.30 -3.54
N THR A 313 9.82 0.24 -3.89
CA THR A 313 8.69 0.34 -4.82
C THR A 313 7.35 0.54 -4.09
N MET A 314 7.22 0.03 -2.86
CA MET A 314 5.96 0.14 -2.10
C MET A 314 5.95 1.36 -1.16
N LEU A 315 6.99 1.57 -0.34
CA LEU A 315 7.03 2.67 0.63
C LEU A 315 7.66 3.95 0.08
N LEU A 316 8.92 3.88 -0.37
CA LEU A 316 9.72 5.05 -0.73
C LEU A 316 9.17 5.76 -1.97
N LEU A 317 8.71 5.02 -2.99
CA LEU A 317 8.04 5.60 -4.15
C LEU A 317 6.87 6.48 -3.72
N ASN A 318 5.94 5.93 -2.92
CA ASN A 318 4.79 6.70 -2.41
C ASN A 318 5.23 7.88 -1.53
N TYR A 319 6.27 7.71 -0.71
CA TYR A 319 6.82 8.81 0.09
C TYR A 319 7.30 9.97 -0.79
N LEU A 320 8.11 9.69 -1.83
CA LEU A 320 8.64 10.73 -2.73
C LEU A 320 7.55 11.36 -3.59
N LEU A 321 6.56 10.58 -4.03
CA LEU A 321 5.39 11.08 -4.75
C LEU A 321 4.62 12.11 -3.92
N LEU A 322 4.26 11.73 -2.68
CA LEU A 322 3.55 12.63 -1.76
C LEU A 322 4.37 13.88 -1.43
N GLN A 323 5.69 13.72 -1.26
CA GLN A 323 6.60 14.83 -0.96
C GLN A 323 6.56 15.91 -2.04
N GLU A 324 6.39 15.52 -3.31
CA GLU A 324 6.31 16.44 -4.44
C GLU A 324 4.88 16.81 -4.84
N GLY A 325 3.87 16.39 -4.06
CA GLY A 325 2.47 16.73 -4.25
C GLY A 325 1.73 15.86 -5.27
N PHE A 326 2.26 14.68 -5.61
CA PHE A 326 1.58 13.68 -6.42
C PHE A 326 0.66 12.79 -5.58
N ASN A 327 -0.27 12.12 -6.25
CA ASN A 327 -1.05 11.05 -5.65
C ASN A 327 -0.17 9.79 -5.43
N PRO A 328 -0.50 8.95 -4.41
CA PRO A 328 0.03 7.60 -4.29
C PRO A 328 -0.22 6.77 -5.55
N VAL A 329 0.48 5.64 -5.63
CA VAL A 329 0.42 4.73 -6.78
C VAL A 329 -0.07 3.34 -6.36
N ILE A 330 -1.02 2.80 -7.11
CA ILE A 330 -1.39 1.37 -7.08
C ILE A 330 -0.77 0.72 -8.31
N LEU A 331 0.36 0.04 -8.13
CA LEU A 331 1.07 -0.62 -9.23
C LEU A 331 0.49 -1.99 -9.54
N HIS A 332 0.33 -2.31 -10.83
CA HIS A 332 -0.06 -3.65 -11.26
C HIS A 332 1.02 -4.70 -10.93
N ASP A 333 2.28 -4.35 -11.16
CA ASP A 333 3.48 -5.15 -10.86
C ASP A 333 4.61 -4.21 -10.46
N THR A 334 5.26 -4.47 -9.33
CA THR A 334 6.37 -3.66 -8.80
C THR A 334 7.71 -4.08 -9.37
N ALA A 335 7.79 -5.28 -9.96
CA ALA A 335 9.03 -5.82 -10.52
C ALA A 335 9.50 -5.06 -11.77
N ILE A 336 8.63 -4.21 -12.35
CA ILE A 336 8.96 -3.31 -13.47
C ILE A 336 10.19 -2.45 -13.21
N PHE A 337 10.48 -2.11 -11.93
CA PHE A 337 11.67 -1.34 -11.55
C PHE A 337 12.98 -2.13 -11.60
N GLY A 338 12.93 -3.43 -11.91
CA GLY A 338 14.09 -4.33 -12.03
C GLY A 338 15.00 -4.06 -13.23
N GLY A 339 14.85 -2.95 -13.94
CA GLY A 339 15.76 -2.50 -15.01
C GLY A 339 15.38 -2.94 -16.43
N ALA A 340 14.32 -3.74 -16.61
CA ALA A 340 13.89 -4.19 -17.94
C ALA A 340 13.24 -3.08 -18.78
N LEU A 341 12.59 -2.11 -18.13
CA LEU A 341 11.82 -1.06 -18.80
C LEU A 341 12.58 0.28 -18.89
N ARG A 342 12.37 0.98 -20.01
CA ARG A 342 12.88 2.34 -20.22
C ARG A 342 12.22 3.31 -19.24
N MET A 343 12.88 4.43 -18.98
CA MET A 343 12.33 5.46 -18.08
C MET A 343 10.97 5.98 -18.52
N TYR A 344 10.74 6.13 -19.83
CA TYR A 344 9.44 6.55 -20.36
C TYR A 344 8.32 5.57 -19.97
N ASP A 345 8.58 4.27 -20.10
CA ASP A 345 7.61 3.23 -19.78
C ASP A 345 7.36 3.15 -18.26
N LEU A 346 8.41 3.32 -17.45
CA LEU A 346 8.29 3.39 -16.00
C LEU A 346 7.48 4.61 -15.53
N VAL A 347 7.74 5.79 -16.10
CA VAL A 347 6.97 7.00 -15.81
C VAL A 347 5.50 6.80 -16.22
N THR A 348 5.25 6.14 -17.35
CA THR A 348 3.90 5.81 -17.81
C THR A 348 3.20 4.86 -16.83
N ALA A 349 3.83 3.77 -16.44
CA ALA A 349 3.27 2.82 -15.46
C ALA A 349 2.98 3.47 -14.10
N VAL A 350 3.82 4.39 -13.65
CA VAL A 350 3.59 5.14 -12.41
C VAL A 350 2.40 6.09 -12.54
N ARG A 351 2.18 6.73 -13.70
CA ARG A 351 0.98 7.54 -13.96
C ARG A 351 -0.28 6.69 -13.96
N GLU A 352 -0.27 5.57 -14.66
CA GLU A 352 -1.39 4.64 -14.69
C GLU A 352 -1.74 4.14 -13.28
N GLY A 353 -0.73 3.89 -12.44
CA GLY A 353 -0.96 3.53 -11.04
C GLY A 353 -1.50 4.67 -10.17
N MET A 354 -1.19 5.94 -10.47
CA MET A 354 -1.83 7.10 -9.83
C MET A 354 -3.30 7.22 -10.24
N GLU A 355 -3.60 6.99 -11.51
CA GLU A 355 -4.98 6.94 -12.00
C GLU A 355 -5.75 5.79 -11.33
N ALA A 356 -5.14 4.62 -11.16
CA ALA A 356 -5.72 3.50 -10.41
C ALA A 356 -6.00 3.86 -8.95
N PHE A 357 -5.11 4.62 -8.29
CA PHE A 357 -5.37 5.16 -6.96
C PHE A 357 -6.59 6.09 -6.93
N GLU A 358 -6.69 7.03 -7.87
CA GLU A 358 -7.82 7.95 -7.97
C GLU A 358 -9.14 7.22 -8.21
N GLN A 359 -9.13 6.20 -9.08
CA GLN A 359 -10.28 5.33 -9.32
C GLN A 359 -10.69 4.58 -8.05
N GLU A 360 -9.73 4.08 -7.27
CA GLU A 360 -10.01 3.39 -6.02
C GLU A 360 -10.62 4.32 -4.96
N VAL A 361 -10.11 5.56 -4.86
CA VAL A 361 -10.69 6.60 -4.01
C VAL A 361 -12.13 6.91 -4.45
N ALA A 362 -12.37 7.06 -5.75
CA ALA A 362 -13.72 7.30 -6.28
C ALA A 362 -14.67 6.13 -5.99
N GLU A 363 -14.21 4.89 -6.18
CA GLU A 363 -14.96 3.67 -5.89
C GLU A 363 -15.29 3.56 -4.39
N SER A 364 -14.38 3.98 -3.51
CA SER A 364 -14.59 3.93 -2.06
C SER A 364 -15.70 4.86 -1.58
N LYS A 365 -16.01 5.91 -2.35
CA LYS A 365 -17.07 6.88 -2.06
C LYS A 365 -18.42 6.48 -2.62
N LYS A 366 -18.50 5.47 -3.50
CA LYS A 366 -19.77 5.02 -4.06
C LYS A 366 -20.64 4.42 -2.94
N PRO A 367 -21.94 4.77 -2.86
CA PRO A 367 -22.84 4.15 -1.90
C PRO A 367 -22.86 2.64 -2.16
N GLN A 368 -22.53 1.82 -1.15
CA GLN A 368 -22.67 0.37 -1.26
C GLN A 368 -24.17 0.02 -1.38
N LEU A 369 -24.67 -0.05 -2.62
CA LEU A 369 -26.03 -0.45 -2.94
C LEU A 369 -26.37 -1.90 -2.50
N SER A 370 -25.39 -2.65 -2.00
CA SER A 370 -25.55 -4.01 -1.48
C SER A 370 -26.24 -4.07 -0.12
N SER A 371 -26.31 -2.98 0.65
CA SER A 371 -27.01 -2.96 1.95
C SER A 371 -28.54 -2.82 1.85
N LEU A 372 -29.08 -2.53 0.66
CA LEU A 372 -30.53 -2.43 0.41
C LEU A 372 -31.18 -3.74 -0.08
N ARG A 373 -30.40 -4.80 -0.32
CA ARG A 373 -30.95 -6.12 -0.74
C ARG A 373 -31.16 -7.11 0.40
N GLY A 374 -30.75 -6.77 1.64
CA GLY A 374 -30.85 -7.66 2.81
C GLY A 374 -32.16 -7.58 3.61
N THR A 375 -33.11 -6.71 3.24
CA THR A 375 -34.46 -6.70 3.84
C THR A 375 -35.51 -6.51 2.75
N GLN A 376 -35.63 -7.48 1.83
CA GLN A 376 -36.85 -7.66 1.06
C GLN A 376 -37.95 -8.30 1.94
N GLY A 377 -38.28 -7.64 3.06
CA GLY A 377 -39.64 -7.56 3.52
C GLY A 377 -40.16 -6.22 3.02
N ALA A 378 -41.01 -6.25 1.99
CA ALA A 378 -41.45 -5.06 1.26
C ALA A 378 -42.01 -3.98 2.20
N ARG A 379 -41.19 -3.00 2.59
CA ARG A 379 -41.68 -1.77 3.21
C ARG A 379 -42.32 -0.93 2.13
N ARG A 380 -43.65 -1.02 2.06
CA ARG A 380 -44.50 -0.14 1.26
C ARG A 380 -44.57 1.23 1.94
N CYS A 381 -44.60 2.29 1.14
CA CYS A 381 -44.79 3.65 1.66
C CYS A 381 -46.14 3.74 2.37
N ALA A 382 -46.18 4.10 3.65
CA ALA A 382 -47.42 4.17 4.44
C ALA A 382 -48.47 5.17 3.90
N ILE A 383 -48.07 6.04 2.97
CA ILE A 383 -48.95 7.07 2.37
C ILE A 383 -49.54 6.60 1.03
N CYS A 384 -48.81 5.82 0.22
CA CYS A 384 -49.25 5.45 -1.14
C CYS A 384 -49.14 3.96 -1.47
N ASP A 385 -48.75 3.13 -0.51
CA ASP A 385 -48.65 1.68 -0.56
C ASP A 385 -47.77 1.12 -1.72
N ARG A 386 -46.88 1.96 -2.26
CA ARG A 386 -45.95 1.59 -3.33
C ARG A 386 -44.61 1.07 -2.79
N PRO A 387 -43.92 0.18 -3.53
CA PRO A 387 -42.56 -0.25 -3.20
C PRO A 387 -41.60 0.96 -3.17
N ALA A 388 -40.72 1.02 -2.17
CA ALA A 388 -39.83 2.16 -1.90
C ALA A 388 -39.01 2.63 -3.12
N LEU A 389 -38.59 1.71 -4.00
CA LEU A 389 -37.84 2.02 -5.22
C LEU A 389 -38.63 2.85 -6.26
N LYS A 390 -39.96 2.87 -6.20
CA LYS A 390 -40.81 3.72 -7.08
C LYS A 390 -41.25 5.03 -6.43
N ALA A 391 -41.01 5.23 -5.12
CA ALA A 391 -41.43 6.43 -4.41
C ALA A 391 -40.53 7.65 -4.76
N LEU A 392 -39.22 7.42 -4.93
CA LEU A 392 -38.26 8.46 -5.35
C LEU A 392 -38.53 9.04 -6.75
N ALA A 393 -39.22 8.31 -7.62
CA ALA A 393 -39.58 8.76 -8.97
C ALA A 393 -41.00 9.38 -9.06
N CYS A 394 -41.77 9.35 -7.98
CA CYS A 394 -43.13 9.85 -7.96
C CYS A 394 -43.13 11.32 -7.51
N GLY A 395 -43.13 12.26 -8.45
CA GLY A 395 -43.23 13.71 -8.18
C GLY A 395 -44.53 14.18 -7.47
N LYS A 396 -45.30 13.28 -6.86
CA LYS A 396 -46.56 13.54 -6.14
C LYS A 396 -46.42 13.59 -4.62
N CYS A 397 -45.26 13.26 -4.06
CA CYS A 397 -44.98 13.43 -2.62
C CYS A 397 -44.27 14.77 -2.36
N ARG A 398 -44.96 15.89 -2.62
CA ARG A 398 -44.54 17.21 -2.11
C ARG A 398 -45.40 17.52 -0.90
N GLY A 399 -44.81 17.41 0.29
CA GLY A 399 -45.37 18.07 1.48
C GLY A 399 -45.22 19.59 1.36
N PRO A 400 -45.90 20.38 2.21
CA PRO A 400 -45.65 21.81 2.32
C PRO A 400 -44.15 22.04 2.58
N ALA A 401 -43.58 23.06 1.96
CA ALA A 401 -42.15 23.35 1.87
C ALA A 401 -41.31 22.93 3.11
N GLY A 402 -40.23 22.17 2.89
CA GLY A 402 -39.13 22.01 3.87
C GLY A 402 -38.84 20.61 4.44
N TYR A 403 -39.36 19.51 3.87
CA TYR A 403 -39.09 18.15 4.37
C TYR A 403 -38.58 17.20 3.28
N VAL A 404 -37.44 16.54 3.52
CA VAL A 404 -36.88 15.46 2.68
C VAL A 404 -37.15 14.12 3.36
N CYS A 405 -37.64 13.13 2.60
CA CYS A 405 -38.06 11.83 3.11
C CYS A 405 -36.95 10.77 2.94
N ASP A 406 -36.19 10.45 3.99
CA ASP A 406 -35.14 9.40 3.97
C ASP A 406 -35.67 7.99 4.35
N GLY A 407 -36.88 7.66 3.88
CA GLY A 407 -37.43 6.30 4.02
C GLY A 407 -37.62 5.74 5.45
N ARG A 408 -37.39 6.50 6.52
CA ARG A 408 -37.60 6.06 7.91
C ARG A 408 -38.30 7.07 8.84
N LEU A 409 -38.17 8.38 8.63
CA LEU A 409 -38.92 9.46 9.32
C LEU A 409 -38.78 10.77 8.53
N CYS A 410 -39.82 11.62 8.51
CA CYS A 410 -39.69 13.01 8.04
C CYS A 410 -38.99 13.83 9.14
N GLN A 411 -37.87 14.49 8.82
CA GLN A 411 -37.23 15.47 9.71
C GLN A 411 -37.17 16.85 9.05
N PRO A 412 -37.28 17.95 9.81
CA PRO A 412 -37.14 19.30 9.27
C PRO A 412 -35.70 19.59 8.86
N GLU A 413 -35.51 20.32 7.77
CA GLU A 413 -34.20 20.86 7.39
C GLU A 413 -33.62 21.75 8.50
N LEU A 414 -32.48 21.36 9.08
CA LEU A 414 -31.67 22.22 9.94
C LEU A 414 -30.94 23.24 9.06
N TRP A 415 -31.60 24.36 8.77
CA TRP A 415 -30.91 25.59 8.35
C TRP A 415 -30.38 26.31 9.58
N ALA A 416 -29.08 26.60 9.56
CA ALA A 416 -28.37 27.34 10.59
C ALA A 416 -28.94 28.74 10.78
N LEU A 417 -29.45 29.06 11.98
CA LEU A 417 -29.66 30.42 12.45
C LEU A 417 -29.19 30.57 13.90
N LYS A 418 -28.50 31.70 14.14
CA LYS A 418 -27.87 32.17 15.38
C LYS A 418 -28.87 32.38 16.55
N PRO A 419 -28.39 32.54 17.80
CA PRO A 419 -29.17 32.29 19.01
C PRO A 419 -30.00 33.51 19.44
N HIS A 420 -31.27 33.31 19.82
CA HIS A 420 -32.01 34.01 20.89
C HIS A 420 -33.34 33.25 21.16
N GLU A 421 -33.74 33.17 22.42
CA GLU A 421 -34.83 32.43 23.10
C GLU A 421 -36.29 32.69 22.62
N PRO A 422 -37.36 32.09 23.21
CA PRO A 422 -37.52 30.80 23.91
C PRO A 422 -38.66 29.92 23.33
N ARG A 423 -38.70 28.66 23.79
CA ARG A 423 -39.68 27.60 23.45
C ARG A 423 -41.13 28.03 23.62
N SER A 424 -41.97 27.75 22.61
CA SER A 424 -43.41 27.61 22.74
C SER A 424 -43.90 26.30 22.13
N VAL A 425 -44.94 25.77 22.76
CA VAL A 425 -45.47 24.41 22.70
C VAL A 425 -46.03 24.08 21.31
N ILE A 426 -45.62 22.95 20.72
CA ILE A 426 -46.21 22.40 19.49
C ILE A 426 -47.56 21.74 19.83
N PRO A 427 -48.70 22.14 19.23
CA PRO A 427 -49.94 21.38 19.30
C PRO A 427 -49.98 20.30 18.22
N LEU A 428 -50.38 19.09 18.60
CA LEU A 428 -50.83 18.04 17.69
C LEU A 428 -52.08 18.52 16.94
N MET A 429 -51.96 18.77 15.63
CA MET A 429 -53.12 19.00 14.76
C MET A 429 -53.25 17.87 13.74
N ASN A 430 -54.42 17.23 13.78
CA ASN A 430 -54.90 16.20 12.86
C ASN A 430 -54.98 16.75 11.43
N CYS A 431 -54.41 16.04 10.46
CA CYS A 431 -54.68 16.28 9.04
C CYS A 431 -56.01 15.62 8.65
N LEU A 432 -57.02 16.44 8.37
CA LEU A 432 -58.22 16.04 7.62
C LEU A 432 -57.86 15.98 6.13
N CYS A 433 -58.23 14.89 5.46
CA CYS A 433 -58.06 14.68 4.04
C CYS A 433 -59.39 14.98 3.33
N GLU A 434 -59.49 16.11 2.62
CA GLU A 434 -60.57 16.34 1.65
C GLU A 434 -60.23 15.65 0.33
N ALA A 435 -60.66 14.39 0.20
CA ALA A 435 -60.91 13.72 -1.07
C ALA A 435 -61.74 12.44 -0.83
N CYS A 436 -62.98 12.63 -0.38
CA CYS A 436 -64.09 11.68 -0.51
C CYS A 436 -65.41 12.47 -0.49
N ALA A 437 -65.64 13.27 -1.54
CA ALA A 437 -66.92 13.64 -2.13
C ALA A 437 -66.65 14.25 -3.50
#